data_AF-A0A662J8U8-F1
#
_entry.id   AF-A0A662J8U8-F1
#
_cell.length_a   1.000
_cell.length_b   1.000
_cell.length_c   1.000
_cell.angle_alpha   90.00
_cell.angle_beta   90.00
_cell.angle_gamma   90.00
#
_symmetry.space_group_name_H-M   'P 1'
#
loop_
_entity.id
_entity.type
_entity.pdbx_description
1 polymer ?
#
loop_
_entity_poly.entity_id
_entity_poly.type
_entity_poly.pdbx_seq_one_letter_code
_entity_poly.pdbx_strand_id
1 'polypeptide(L)'
;MNPTTTSLHMYFIYRLIISIAFLVPLIITWWLRSARLKDKPGSLTYVLIGFAIGFLANIIIGILGAYVYKLPLLPMLLHQRGLSMQSIMHIVSAYNTAFYVAYAGSLFVSLLLVTYGIYKLARGTR
;
A
#
# COMPACT_ATOMS: atom_id res chain seq x y z
N MET A 1 8.92 26.85 -3.41
CA MET A 1 8.34 25.74 -2.60
C MET A 1 9.43 25.26 -1.64
N ASN A 2 9.15 25.10 -0.35
CA ASN A 2 10.18 24.73 0.64
C ASN A 2 10.69 23.30 0.32
N PRO A 3 12.00 23.06 0.14
CA PRO A 3 12.55 21.77 -0.28
C PRO A 3 12.14 20.59 0.63
N THR A 4 11.85 20.89 1.89
CA THR A 4 11.34 19.91 2.87
C THR A 4 9.94 19.41 2.52
N THR A 5 9.02 20.30 2.13
CA THR A 5 7.66 19.95 1.71
C THR A 5 7.64 19.16 0.41
N THR A 6 8.52 19.50 -0.54
CA THR A 6 8.66 18.77 -1.82
C THR A 6 9.01 17.30 -1.59
N SER A 7 9.91 17.02 -0.65
CA SER A 7 10.35 15.65 -0.34
C SER A 7 9.22 14.79 0.24
N LEU A 8 8.35 15.37 1.07
CA LEU A 8 7.17 14.67 1.62
C LEU A 8 6.15 14.36 0.52
N HIS A 9 5.88 15.33 -0.35
CA HIS A 9 4.94 15.15 -1.45
C HIS A 9 5.45 14.12 -2.46
N MET A 10 6.75 14.13 -2.80
CA MET A 10 7.34 13.13 -3.69
C MET A 10 7.22 11.71 -3.12
N TYR A 11 7.45 11.53 -1.81
CA TYR A 11 7.24 10.23 -1.16
C TYR A 11 5.78 9.77 -1.26
N PHE A 12 4.83 10.67 -1.00
CA PHE A 12 3.41 10.36 -1.13
C PHE A 12 3.01 10.05 -2.57
N ILE A 13 3.47 10.84 -3.55
CA ILE A 13 3.20 10.64 -4.97
C ILE A 13 3.70 9.26 -5.43
N TYR A 14 4.89 8.84 -4.99
CA TYR A 14 5.42 7.50 -5.28
C TYR A 14 4.46 6.41 -4.78
N ARG A 15 3.97 6.52 -3.54
CA ARG A 15 2.98 5.57 -2.99
C ARG A 15 1.63 5.63 -3.69
N LEU A 16 1.21 6.82 -4.13
CA LEU A 16 -0.01 7.03 -4.89
C LEU A 16 0.06 6.34 -6.26
N ILE A 17 1.17 6.49 -6.98
CA ILE A 17 1.38 5.82 -8.28
C ILE A 17 1.27 4.30 -8.11
N ILE A 18 1.89 3.73 -7.08
CA ILE A 18 1.77 2.30 -6.79
C ILE A 18 0.32 1.92 -6.48
N SER A 19 -0.41 2.73 -5.70
CA SER A 19 -1.80 2.44 -5.38
C SER A 19 -2.69 2.39 -6.63
N ILE A 20 -2.43 3.22 -7.65
CA ILE A 20 -3.20 3.24 -8.90
C ILE A 20 -3.12 1.88 -9.63
N ALA A 21 -1.98 1.18 -9.54
CA ALA A 21 -1.83 -0.16 -10.11
C ALA A 21 -2.81 -1.19 -9.51
N PHE A 22 -3.29 -0.98 -8.29
CA PHE A 22 -4.34 -1.79 -7.65
C PHE A 22 -5.74 -1.24 -7.91
N LEU A 23 -5.88 0.07 -8.13
CA LEU A 23 -7.17 0.71 -8.37
C LEU A 23 -7.80 0.29 -9.70
N VAL A 24 -7.01 0.23 -10.78
CA VAL A 24 -7.50 -0.17 -12.11
C VAL A 24 -8.16 -1.57 -12.07
N PRO A 25 -7.47 -2.63 -11.62
CA PRO A 25 -8.10 -3.95 -11.55
C PRO A 25 -9.22 -4.04 -10.50
N LEU A 26 -9.17 -3.23 -9.42
CA LEU A 26 -10.28 -3.13 -8.47
C LEU A 26 -11.57 -2.66 -9.15
N ILE A 27 -11.52 -1.59 -9.94
CA ILE A 27 -12.67 -1.03 -10.67
C ILE A 27 -13.20 -2.05 -11.68
N ILE A 28 -12.31 -2.69 -12.45
CA ILE A 28 -12.70 -3.70 -13.44
C ILE A 28 -13.39 -4.90 -12.78
N THR A 29 -12.83 -5.41 -11.68
CA THR A 29 -13.39 -6.55 -10.95
C THR A 29 -14.75 -6.19 -10.33
N TRP A 30 -14.89 -4.96 -9.82
CA TRP A 30 -16.15 -4.44 -9.28
C TRP A 30 -17.25 -4.40 -10.33
N TRP A 31 -16.91 -3.88 -11.51
CA TRP A 31 -17.81 -3.82 -12.64
C TRP A 31 -18.21 -5.23 -13.12
N LEU A 32 -17.25 -6.15 -13.26
CA LEU A 32 -17.51 -7.55 -13.63
C LEU A 32 -18.46 -8.26 -12.67
N ARG A 33 -18.28 -8.07 -11.37
CA ARG A 33 -19.16 -8.62 -10.33
C ARG A 33 -20.58 -8.07 -10.44
N SER A 34 -20.72 -6.76 -10.70
CA SER A 34 -22.02 -6.09 -10.76
C SER A 34 -22.79 -6.39 -12.05
N ALA A 35 -22.09 -6.56 -13.18
CA ALA A 35 -22.70 -6.64 -14.51
C ALA A 35 -22.80 -8.06 -15.09
N ARG A 36 -21.80 -8.94 -14.89
CA ARG A 36 -21.69 -10.19 -15.68
C ARG A 36 -21.63 -11.47 -14.87
N LEU A 37 -21.12 -11.44 -13.64
CA LEU A 37 -20.82 -12.65 -12.86
C LEU A 37 -21.53 -12.64 -11.50
N LYS A 38 -22.83 -12.27 -11.50
CA LYS A 38 -23.66 -12.21 -10.28
C LYS A 38 -23.75 -13.57 -9.57
N ASP A 39 -23.68 -14.67 -10.31
CA ASP A 39 -23.79 -16.04 -9.80
C ASP A 39 -22.51 -16.58 -9.17
N LYS A 40 -21.39 -15.84 -9.29
CA LYS A 40 -20.10 -16.17 -8.67
C LYS A 40 -19.64 -15.08 -7.69
N PRO A 41 -20.48 -14.66 -6.73
CA PRO A 41 -20.18 -13.51 -5.88
C PRO A 41 -19.00 -13.79 -4.95
N GLY A 42 -18.87 -15.04 -4.47
CA GLY A 42 -17.84 -15.41 -3.51
C GLY A 42 -16.42 -15.32 -4.05
N SER A 43 -16.16 -15.76 -5.29
CA SER A 43 -14.81 -15.72 -5.88
C SER A 43 -14.37 -14.29 -6.20
N LEU A 44 -15.26 -13.48 -6.79
CA LEU A 44 -14.99 -12.09 -7.13
C LEU A 44 -14.82 -11.21 -5.89
N THR A 45 -15.47 -11.55 -4.77
CA THR A 45 -15.27 -10.87 -3.49
C THR A 45 -13.83 -11.00 -3.00
N TYR A 46 -13.20 -12.17 -3.08
CA TYR A 46 -11.79 -12.31 -2.68
C TYR A 46 -10.85 -11.47 -3.56
N VAL A 47 -11.08 -11.48 -4.89
CA VAL A 47 -10.30 -10.66 -5.82
C VAL A 47 -10.47 -9.17 -5.52
N LEU A 48 -11.70 -8.72 -5.29
CA LEU A 48 -12.01 -7.34 -4.90
C LEU A 48 -11.32 -6.94 -3.60
N ILE A 49 -11.44 -7.75 -2.56
CA ILE A 49 -10.82 -7.46 -1.26
C ILE A 49 -9.29 -7.42 -1.40
N GLY A 50 -8.71 -8.33 -2.18
CA GLY A 50 -7.27 -8.33 -2.44
C GLY A 50 -6.80 -7.01 -3.05
N PHE A 51 -7.40 -6.59 -4.16
CA PHE A 51 -7.06 -5.30 -4.78
C PHE A 51 -7.38 -4.11 -3.88
N ALA A 52 -8.45 -4.15 -3.09
CA ALA A 52 -8.79 -3.08 -2.15
C ALA A 52 -7.73 -2.94 -1.05
N ILE A 53 -7.22 -4.06 -0.52
CA ILE A 53 -6.12 -4.07 0.45
C ILE A 53 -4.86 -3.48 -0.18
N GLY A 54 -4.48 -3.93 -1.38
CA GLY A 54 -3.32 -3.38 -2.09
C GLY A 54 -3.42 -1.88 -2.36
N PHE A 55 -4.61 -1.39 -2.72
CA PHE A 55 -4.89 0.03 -2.92
C PHE A 55 -4.82 0.81 -1.60
N LEU A 56 -5.65 0.45 -0.62
CA LEU A 56 -5.80 1.19 0.64
C LEU A 56 -4.53 1.16 1.48
N ALA A 57 -3.82 0.03 1.53
CA ALA A 57 -2.57 -0.06 2.28
C ALA A 57 -1.53 0.93 1.73
N ASN A 58 -1.38 1.04 0.40
CA ASN A 58 -0.44 2.01 -0.18
C ASN A 58 -0.83 3.47 0.12
N ILE A 59 -2.13 3.79 0.12
CA ILE A 59 -2.61 5.12 0.51
C ILE A 59 -2.30 5.40 1.99
N ILE A 60 -2.65 4.48 2.89
CA ILE A 60 -2.45 4.64 4.33
C ILE A 60 -0.95 4.75 4.65
N ILE A 61 -0.13 3.84 4.11
CA ILE A 61 1.34 3.86 4.25
C ILE A 61 1.91 5.17 3.69
N GLY A 62 1.43 5.65 2.54
CA GLY A 62 1.83 6.94 1.97
C GLY A 62 1.53 8.12 2.88
N ILE A 63 0.31 8.19 3.42
CA ILE A 63 -0.13 9.27 4.32
C ILE A 63 0.69 9.24 5.61
N LEU A 64 0.76 8.07 6.26
CA LEU A 64 1.50 7.92 7.51
C LEU A 64 2.99 8.26 7.31
N GLY A 65 3.60 7.73 6.26
CA GLY A 65 5.02 7.92 5.98
C GLY A 65 5.38 9.37 5.64
N ALA A 66 4.56 10.05 4.83
CA ALA A 66 4.81 11.42 4.43
C ALA A 66 4.44 12.44 5.52
N TYR A 67 3.25 12.33 6.11
CA TYR A 67 2.66 13.45 6.86
C TYR A 67 2.66 13.23 8.37
N VAL A 68 2.58 11.98 8.84
CA VAL A 68 2.62 11.67 10.28
C VAL A 68 4.05 11.50 10.76
N TYR A 69 4.79 10.55 10.17
CA TYR A 69 6.14 10.22 10.58
C TYR A 69 7.22 10.99 9.83
N LYS A 70 6.85 11.65 8.72
CA LYS A 70 7.74 12.49 7.91
C LYS A 70 9.04 11.76 7.56
N LEU A 71 8.95 10.50 7.14
CA LEU A 71 10.09 9.60 6.89
C LEU A 71 11.22 10.25 6.08
N PRO A 72 10.96 10.98 4.97
CA PRO A 72 12.04 11.63 4.21
C PRO A 72 12.80 12.71 4.99
N LEU A 73 12.17 13.32 5.99
CA LEU A 73 12.74 14.38 6.83
C LEU A 73 13.14 13.88 8.22
N LEU A 74 12.82 12.63 8.57
CA LEU A 74 13.07 12.07 9.89
C LEU A 74 14.54 12.19 10.32
N PRO A 75 15.55 11.91 9.47
CA PRO A 75 16.95 12.11 9.86
C PRO A 75 17.26 13.54 10.27
N MET A 76 16.75 14.52 9.51
CA MET A 76 16.98 15.95 9.76
C MET A 76 16.28 16.40 11.03
N LEU A 77 15.03 15.97 11.26
CA LEU A 77 14.26 16.31 12.46
C LEU A 77 14.91 15.74 13.73
N LEU A 78 15.48 14.54 13.65
CA LEU A 78 16.19 13.92 14.77
C LEU A 78 17.55 14.60 15.02
N HIS A 79 18.25 15.00 13.97
CA HIS A 79 19.49 15.77 14.09
C HIS A 79 19.25 17.13 14.76
N GLN A 80 18.17 17.84 14.39
CA GLN A 80 17.77 19.10 15.02
C GLN A 80 17.43 18.94 16.52
N ARG A 81 17.10 17.73 16.97
CA ARG A 81 16.88 17.41 18.39
C ARG A 81 18.16 17.04 19.15
N GLY A 82 19.33 17.15 18.51
CA GLY A 82 20.63 16.88 19.15
C GLY A 82 20.95 15.40 19.34
N LEU A 83 20.26 14.50 18.64
CA LEU A 83 20.53 13.06 18.71
C LEU A 83 21.86 12.71 18.04
N SER A 84 22.57 11.73 18.60
CA SER A 84 23.78 11.18 17.99
C SER A 84 23.48 10.53 16.63
N MET A 85 24.46 10.56 15.72
CA MET A 85 24.28 9.98 14.38
C MET A 85 23.93 8.48 14.43
N GLN A 86 24.52 7.74 15.38
CA GLN A 86 24.23 6.32 15.58
C GLN A 86 22.77 6.10 15.98
N SER A 87 22.24 6.89 16.92
CA SER A 87 20.83 6.82 17.33
C SER A 87 19.89 7.16 16.17
N ILE A 88 20.23 8.19 15.38
CA ILE A 88 19.43 8.59 14.20
C ILE A 88 19.33 7.44 13.21
N MET A 89 20.46 6.81 12.88
CA MET A 89 20.49 5.68 11.94
C MET A 89 19.62 4.51 12.42
N HIS A 90 19.71 4.14 13.70
CA HIS A 90 18.90 3.06 14.27
C HIS A 90 17.40 3.39 14.19
N ILE A 91 16.99 4.60 14.57
CA ILE A 91 15.58 5.01 14.53
C ILE A 91 15.08 5.02 13.08
N VAL A 92 15.80 5.68 12.17
CA VAL A 92 15.42 5.79 10.76
C VAL A 92 15.35 4.41 10.10
N SER A 93 16.30 3.52 10.40
CA SER A 93 16.29 2.15 9.90
C SER A 93 15.08 1.36 10.41
N ALA A 94 14.76 1.45 11.72
CA ALA A 94 13.60 0.78 12.30
C ALA A 94 12.29 1.24 11.65
N TYR A 95 12.11 2.54 11.47
CA TYR A 95 10.94 3.11 10.81
C TYR A 95 10.84 2.67 9.34
N ASN A 96 11.92 2.76 8.57
CA ASN A 96 11.92 2.30 7.17
C ASN A 96 11.60 0.80 7.07
N THR A 97 12.16 -0.01 7.96
CA THR A 97 11.92 -1.46 8.02
C THR A 97 10.45 -1.74 8.33
N ALA A 98 9.87 -1.09 9.34
CA ALA A 98 8.46 -1.26 9.68
C ALA A 98 7.53 -0.90 8.50
N PHE A 99 7.82 0.21 7.80
CA PHE A 99 7.06 0.63 6.62
C PHE A 99 7.23 -0.34 5.44
N TYR A 100 8.44 -0.88 5.25
CA TYR A 100 8.70 -1.89 4.23
C TYR A 100 7.97 -3.20 4.53
N VAL A 101 8.02 -3.68 5.78
CA VAL A 101 7.31 -4.90 6.21
C VAL A 101 5.79 -4.72 6.08
N ALA A 102 5.25 -3.57 6.47
CA ALA A 102 3.83 -3.27 6.29
C ALA A 102 3.43 -3.29 4.81
N TYR A 103 4.25 -2.68 3.94
CA TYR A 103 4.05 -2.70 2.50
C TYR A 103 4.10 -4.14 1.93
N ALA A 104 5.16 -4.89 2.22
CA ALA A 104 5.34 -6.26 1.74
C ALA A 104 4.22 -7.19 2.25
N GLY A 105 3.84 -7.06 3.53
CA GLY A 105 2.74 -7.80 4.12
C GLY A 105 1.41 -7.52 3.41
N SER A 106 1.11 -6.24 3.12
CA SER A 106 -0.09 -5.87 2.38
C SER A 106 -0.11 -6.43 0.96
N LEU A 107 1.04 -6.45 0.28
CA LEU A 107 1.18 -7.08 -1.04
C LEU A 107 0.91 -8.58 -0.97
N PHE A 108 1.48 -9.26 0.01
CA PHE A 108 1.32 -10.70 0.16
C PHE A 108 -0.15 -11.07 0.39
N VAL A 109 -0.83 -10.36 1.28
CA VAL A 109 -2.27 -10.53 1.53
C VAL A 109 -3.09 -10.24 0.27
N SER A 110 -2.80 -9.15 -0.43
CA SER A 110 -3.45 -8.79 -1.69
C SER A 110 -3.33 -9.92 -2.72
N LEU A 111 -2.10 -10.38 -2.97
CA LEU A 111 -1.81 -11.41 -3.97
C LEU A 111 -2.41 -12.78 -3.62
N LEU A 112 -2.39 -13.15 -2.34
CA LEU A 112 -3.03 -14.39 -1.88
C LEU A 112 -4.53 -14.36 -2.12
N LEU A 113 -5.21 -13.26 -1.78
CA LEU A 113 -6.65 -13.12 -1.96
C LEU A 113 -7.04 -13.09 -3.44
N VAL A 114 -6.28 -12.37 -4.27
CA VAL A 114 -6.49 -12.36 -5.73
C VAL A 114 -6.31 -13.76 -6.30
N THR A 115 -5.20 -14.42 -6.00
CA THR A 115 -4.90 -15.78 -6.49
C THR A 115 -5.97 -16.78 -6.04
N TYR A 116 -6.37 -16.72 -4.77
CA TYR A 116 -7.41 -17.59 -4.23
C TYR A 116 -8.78 -17.33 -4.87
N GLY A 117 -9.13 -16.06 -5.09
CA GLY A 117 -10.35 -15.68 -5.80
C GLY A 117 -10.39 -16.21 -7.23
N ILE A 118 -9.28 -16.10 -7.96
CA ILE A 118 -9.12 -16.66 -9.32
C ILE A 118 -9.23 -18.19 -9.30
N TYR A 119 -8.54 -18.86 -8.37
CA TYR A 119 -8.62 -20.31 -8.21
C TYR A 119 -10.06 -20.78 -7.98
N LYS A 120 -10.79 -20.10 -7.08
CA LYS A 120 -12.19 -20.42 -6.79
C LYS A 120 -13.09 -20.15 -8.02
N LEU A 121 -12.81 -19.10 -8.78
CA LEU A 121 -13.54 -18.78 -10.02
C LEU A 121 -13.37 -19.91 -11.05
N ALA A 122 -12.13 -20.37 -11.26
CA ALA A 122 -11.78 -21.43 -12.21
C ALA A 122 -12.33 -22.80 -11.80
N ARG A 123 -12.38 -23.09 -10.50
CA ARG A 123 -12.92 -24.36 -9.97
C ARG A 123 -14.45 -24.41 -10.01
N GLY A 124 -15.14 -23.28 -9.85
CA GLY A 124 -16.60 -23.18 -9.99
C GLY A 124 -17.10 -23.08 -11.43
N THR A 125 -16.25 -23.35 -12.43
CA THR A 125 -16.60 -23.39 -13.87
C THR A 125 -16.75 -24.82 -14.41
N ARG A 126 -16.71 -25.84 -13.54
CA ARG A 126 -17.10 -27.22 -13.86
C ARG A 126 -18.48 -27.51 -13.33
#